data_AF-A0A0F4VJ42-F1
#
_entry.id   AF-A0A0F4VJ42-F1
#
_cell.length_a   1.000
_cell.length_b   1.000
_cell.length_c   1.000
_cell.angle_alpha   90.00
_cell.angle_beta   90.00
_cell.angle_gamma   90.00
#
_symmetry.space_group_name_H-M   'P 1'
#
loop_
_entity.id
_entity.type
_entity.pdbx_description
1 polymer ?
#
loop_
_entity_poly.entity_id
_entity_poly.type
_entity_poly.pdbx_seq_one_letter_code
_entity_poly.pdbx_strand_id
1 'polypeptide(L)'
;MLKKIFKNKLKIHFFNKLLFFSTKGNFAMISAIMIPLLAFLLGIALVTSNYLLHKSSVESASEEALNHGMSLICSQDDITRDDVKKIILKDLIVSLKKNNFTKQEADLVAKNSKIDITTLISDSKNAKSYHFYIKSVYKMPLNEITKIFYPKDLTIVTHVNKIAPCHYKSYVMLPNPQSNIVKSDWNFIHRRTVNAINSIIEDKNIAYMIINGSMTSYDHSYYSAEIRQFNNVYAYLNLLIFRSIGVRDYVDNNYECSDKEILSDGSYSIHSCSFAALNDLSWRIINDYSAILPEINYDVQKWKEGIFIHTHHIKGSLAYTWNDNNIHFVQLNDSLFYMDHYRSVIGSIDCQIESMITPNGVTSLWFQRDLEKARKENKAIILFIDNIDKCCSTPAQRHEFENLVARYKIAAIFGKETDRRAEFFYGHNHVTKFYNTKTTLHNSGDFILLENKGHSLDVSFYNTSTGRATLAKKMSSITLPH
;
A
#
# COMPACT_ATOMS: atom_id res chain seq x y z
N MET A 1 -2.30 -11.89 -46.90
CA MET A 1 -3.34 -12.81 -47.41
C MET A 1 -4.70 -12.13 -47.66
N LEU A 2 -5.05 -11.04 -46.95
CA LEU A 2 -6.32 -10.31 -47.15
C LEU A 2 -6.46 -9.55 -48.49
N LYS A 3 -5.38 -9.18 -49.17
CA LYS A 3 -5.45 -8.37 -50.41
C LYS A 3 -5.96 -9.15 -51.65
N LYS A 4 -6.04 -10.48 -51.59
CA LYS A 4 -6.55 -11.32 -52.69
C LYS A 4 -8.05 -11.63 -52.61
N ILE A 5 -8.71 -11.31 -51.49
CA ILE A 5 -10.13 -11.61 -51.28
C ILE A 5 -11.06 -10.50 -51.81
N PHE A 6 -10.54 -9.27 -51.97
CA PHE A 6 -11.35 -8.10 -52.36
C PHE A 6 -11.32 -7.75 -53.86
N LYS A 7 -10.90 -8.67 -54.73
CA LYS A 7 -11.00 -8.50 -56.19
C LYS A 7 -12.22 -9.25 -56.74
N ASN A 8 -13.41 -8.92 -56.22
CA ASN A 8 -14.66 -9.55 -56.66
C ASN A 8 -15.78 -8.52 -56.88
N LYS A 9 -15.54 -7.57 -57.80
CA LYS A 9 -16.61 -6.74 -58.40
C LYS A 9 -17.69 -7.60 -59.09
N LEU A 10 -17.43 -8.89 -59.32
CA LEU A 10 -18.36 -9.83 -59.93
C LEU A 10 -19.47 -10.36 -58.99
N LYS A 11 -19.34 -10.23 -57.66
CA LYS A 11 -20.34 -10.79 -56.72
C LYS A 11 -21.47 -9.83 -56.31
N ILE A 12 -21.23 -8.51 -56.31
CA ILE A 12 -22.24 -7.53 -55.88
C ILE A 12 -23.33 -7.35 -56.93
N HIS A 13 -22.98 -7.38 -58.22
CA HIS A 13 -23.96 -7.29 -59.30
C HIS A 13 -24.87 -8.54 -59.38
N PHE A 14 -24.32 -9.72 -59.07
CA PHE A 14 -25.08 -10.96 -59.00
C PHE A 14 -26.06 -10.97 -57.81
N PHE A 15 -25.62 -10.52 -56.63
CA PHE A 15 -26.49 -10.39 -55.45
C PHE A 15 -27.62 -9.39 -55.64
N ASN A 16 -27.34 -8.22 -56.23
CA ASN A 16 -28.36 -7.22 -56.50
C ASN A 16 -29.37 -7.70 -57.55
N LYS A 17 -28.94 -8.45 -58.58
CA LYS A 17 -29.87 -9.07 -59.54
C LYS A 17 -30.73 -10.17 -58.88
N LEU A 18 -30.14 -11.01 -58.03
CA LEU A 18 -30.83 -12.12 -57.38
C LEU A 18 -31.95 -11.64 -56.43
N LEU A 19 -31.73 -10.51 -55.73
CA LEU A 19 -32.74 -9.87 -54.88
C LEU A 19 -33.84 -9.16 -55.69
N PHE A 20 -33.52 -8.61 -56.86
CA PHE A 20 -34.48 -7.85 -57.68
C PHE A 20 -35.41 -8.71 -58.55
N PHE A 21 -35.04 -9.96 -58.87
CA PHE A 21 -35.85 -10.86 -59.71
C PHE A 21 -36.93 -11.66 -58.95
N SER A 22 -37.07 -11.49 -57.64
CA SER A 22 -37.99 -12.27 -56.80
C SER A 22 -39.35 -11.58 -56.54
N THR A 23 -39.97 -11.00 -57.57
CA THR A 23 -41.36 -10.48 -57.45
C THR A 23 -42.41 -11.60 -57.47
N LYS A 24 -42.02 -12.83 -57.83
CA LYS A 24 -42.79 -14.07 -57.65
C LYS A 24 -41.95 -15.04 -56.83
N GLY A 25 -42.16 -15.00 -55.52
CA GLY A 25 -41.24 -15.51 -54.51
C GLY A 25 -40.76 -16.94 -54.74
N ASN A 26 -39.45 -17.09 -54.91
CA ASN A 26 -38.78 -18.35 -54.66
C ASN A 26 -38.04 -18.24 -53.32
N PHE A 27 -38.83 -18.11 -52.25
CA PHE A 27 -38.36 -18.03 -50.86
C PHE A 27 -37.38 -19.16 -50.53
N ALA A 28 -37.57 -20.32 -51.16
CA ALA A 28 -36.66 -21.47 -51.08
C ALA A 28 -35.25 -21.14 -51.61
N MET A 29 -35.13 -20.42 -52.74
CA MET A 29 -33.84 -20.08 -53.34
C MET A 29 -33.08 -19.02 -52.51
N ILE A 30 -33.78 -18.00 -52.00
CA ILE A 30 -33.18 -16.99 -51.12
C ILE A 30 -32.74 -17.64 -49.80
N SER A 31 -33.61 -18.46 -49.18
CA SER A 31 -33.29 -19.19 -47.95
C SER A 31 -32.11 -20.13 -48.14
N ALA A 32 -32.04 -20.86 -49.27
CA ALA A 32 -30.95 -21.78 -49.58
C ALA A 32 -29.57 -21.09 -49.70
N ILE A 33 -29.53 -19.79 -49.98
CA ILE A 33 -28.28 -19.00 -50.06
C ILE A 33 -28.02 -18.26 -48.74
N MET A 34 -29.05 -17.66 -48.15
CA MET A 34 -28.91 -16.83 -46.95
C MET A 34 -28.61 -17.65 -45.70
N ILE A 35 -29.21 -18.84 -45.54
CA ILE A 35 -28.98 -19.68 -44.36
C ILE A 35 -27.50 -20.11 -44.28
N PRO A 36 -26.87 -20.67 -45.35
CA PRO A 36 -25.44 -20.99 -45.31
C PRO A 36 -24.54 -19.77 -45.10
N LEU A 37 -24.89 -18.62 -45.70
CA LEU A 37 -24.10 -17.39 -45.55
C LEU A 37 -24.15 -16.84 -44.11
N LEU A 38 -25.33 -16.83 -43.49
CA LEU A 38 -25.50 -16.44 -42.09
C LEU A 38 -24.78 -17.40 -41.16
N ALA A 39 -24.90 -18.72 -41.39
CA ALA A 39 -24.17 -19.73 -40.64
C ALA A 39 -22.64 -19.56 -40.77
N PHE A 40 -22.15 -19.20 -41.96
CA PHE A 40 -20.75 -18.88 -42.21
C PHE A 40 -20.29 -17.64 -41.44
N LEU A 41 -21.05 -16.55 -41.49
CA LEU A 41 -20.73 -15.31 -40.77
C LEU A 41 -20.76 -15.51 -39.24
N LEU A 42 -21.77 -16.23 -38.73
CA LEU A 42 -21.84 -16.62 -37.32
C LEU A 42 -20.64 -17.48 -36.92
N GLY A 43 -20.23 -18.42 -37.77
CA GLY A 43 -19.03 -19.24 -37.57
C GLY A 43 -17.76 -18.38 -37.44
N ILE A 44 -17.57 -17.40 -38.33
CA ILE A 44 -16.44 -16.46 -38.26
C ILE A 44 -16.48 -15.63 -36.97
N ALA A 45 -17.66 -15.10 -36.62
CA ALA A 45 -17.82 -14.28 -35.42
C ALA A 45 -17.48 -15.07 -34.16
N LEU A 46 -18.01 -16.30 -34.02
CA LEU A 46 -17.72 -17.17 -32.88
C LEU A 46 -16.24 -17.53 -32.77
N VAL A 47 -15.60 -17.90 -33.88
CA VAL A 47 -14.15 -18.23 -33.89
C VAL A 47 -13.31 -17.01 -33.51
N THR A 48 -13.65 -15.83 -34.02
CA THR A 48 -12.93 -14.59 -33.73
C THR A 48 -13.09 -14.18 -32.27
N SER A 49 -14.31 -14.25 -31.73
CA SER A 49 -14.58 -13.99 -30.31
C SER A 49 -13.82 -14.94 -29.41
N ASN A 50 -13.86 -16.25 -29.69
CA ASN A 50 -13.10 -17.24 -28.92
C ASN A 50 -11.59 -17.00 -29.01
N TYR A 51 -11.08 -16.68 -30.20
CA TYR A 51 -9.66 -16.34 -30.38
C TYR A 51 -9.25 -15.15 -29.51
N LEU A 52 -10.04 -14.07 -29.51
CA LEU A 52 -9.76 -12.87 -28.71
C LEU A 52 -9.85 -13.16 -27.21
N LEU A 53 -10.85 -13.92 -26.78
CA LEU A 53 -11.01 -14.34 -25.38
C LEU A 53 -9.79 -15.16 -24.93
N HIS A 54 -9.44 -16.22 -25.65
CA HIS A 54 -8.28 -17.04 -25.29
C HIS A 54 -6.97 -16.25 -25.36
N LYS A 55 -6.81 -15.34 -26.33
CA LYS A 55 -5.64 -14.46 -26.41
C LYS A 55 -5.53 -13.59 -25.16
N SER A 56 -6.61 -12.93 -24.77
CA SER A 56 -6.66 -12.09 -23.56
C SER A 56 -6.38 -12.91 -22.30
N SER A 57 -6.93 -14.12 -22.19
CA SER A 57 -6.68 -15.00 -21.05
C SER A 57 -5.23 -15.48 -20.97
N VAL A 58 -4.60 -15.81 -22.10
CA VAL A 58 -3.18 -16.18 -22.13
C VAL A 58 -2.30 -14.98 -21.78
N GLU A 59 -2.57 -13.79 -22.32
CA GLU A 59 -1.85 -12.55 -21.97
C GLU A 59 -1.95 -12.24 -20.48
N SER A 60 -3.15 -12.27 -19.91
CA SER A 60 -3.37 -12.03 -18.48
C SER A 60 -2.66 -13.06 -17.60
N ALA A 61 -2.71 -14.34 -17.97
CA ALA A 61 -2.01 -15.39 -17.22
C ALA A 61 -0.49 -15.25 -17.29
N SER A 62 0.05 -14.85 -18.45
CA SER A 62 1.46 -14.51 -18.62
C SER A 62 1.87 -13.31 -17.76
N GLU A 63 1.05 -12.28 -17.65
CA GLU A 63 1.32 -11.12 -16.78
C GLU A 63 1.35 -11.50 -15.30
N GLU A 64 0.34 -12.23 -14.82
CA GLU A 64 0.28 -12.69 -13.41
C GLU A 64 1.53 -13.51 -13.06
N ALA A 65 1.92 -14.44 -13.94
CA ALA A 65 3.10 -15.28 -13.74
C ALA A 65 4.41 -14.47 -13.74
N LEU A 66 4.55 -13.51 -14.67
CA LEU A 66 5.74 -12.64 -14.70
C LEU A 66 5.83 -11.77 -13.44
N ASN A 67 4.73 -11.17 -12.98
CA ASN A 67 4.73 -10.32 -11.79
C ASN A 67 5.21 -11.08 -10.54
N HIS A 68 4.83 -12.35 -10.40
CA HIS A 68 5.34 -13.18 -9.30
C HIS A 68 6.84 -13.48 -9.46
N GLY A 69 7.30 -13.86 -10.66
CA GLY A 69 8.72 -14.08 -10.93
C GLY A 69 9.59 -12.84 -10.72
N MET A 70 9.08 -11.66 -11.05
CA MET A 70 9.72 -10.36 -10.78
C MET A 70 9.90 -10.12 -9.28
N SER A 71 8.86 -10.36 -8.48
CA SER A 71 8.94 -10.25 -7.03
C SER A 71 10.00 -11.19 -6.46
N LEU A 72 10.05 -12.44 -6.92
CA LEU A 72 11.01 -13.44 -6.45
C LEU A 72 12.47 -13.06 -6.75
N ILE A 73 12.77 -12.66 -7.99
CA ILE A 73 14.16 -12.32 -8.36
C ILE A 73 14.69 -11.09 -7.60
N CYS A 74 13.78 -10.21 -7.15
CA CYS A 74 14.12 -9.00 -6.41
C CYS A 74 14.08 -9.18 -4.89
N SER A 75 13.53 -10.29 -4.38
CA SER A 75 13.35 -10.53 -2.93
C SER A 75 14.18 -11.68 -2.36
N GLN A 76 14.72 -12.55 -3.21
CA GLN A 76 15.55 -13.69 -2.79
C GLN A 76 16.95 -13.59 -3.39
N ASP A 77 17.96 -13.39 -2.54
CA ASP A 77 19.34 -13.22 -2.99
C ASP A 77 19.93 -14.50 -3.61
N ASP A 78 19.42 -15.67 -3.21
CA ASP A 78 19.92 -16.98 -3.63
C ASP A 78 19.18 -17.57 -4.85
N ILE A 79 18.10 -16.93 -5.33
CA ILE A 79 17.32 -17.49 -6.44
C ILE A 79 18.00 -17.24 -7.78
N THR A 80 18.24 -18.31 -8.53
CA THR A 80 18.80 -18.19 -9.88
C THR A 80 17.72 -17.79 -10.89
N ARG A 81 18.13 -17.17 -11.99
CA ARG A 81 17.22 -16.85 -13.11
C ARG A 81 16.51 -18.08 -13.65
N ASP A 82 17.16 -19.23 -13.66
CA ASP A 82 16.55 -20.47 -14.16
C ASP A 82 15.53 -21.05 -13.18
N ASP A 83 15.71 -20.83 -11.88
CA ASP A 83 14.69 -21.18 -10.89
C ASP A 83 13.47 -20.28 -11.00
N VAL A 84 13.68 -18.98 -11.20
CA VAL A 84 12.59 -18.01 -11.47
C VAL A 84 11.81 -18.42 -12.72
N LYS A 85 12.48 -18.82 -13.82
CA LYS A 85 11.80 -19.31 -15.04
C LYS A 85 10.92 -20.54 -14.76
N LYS A 86 11.40 -21.50 -13.98
CA LYS A 86 10.61 -22.69 -13.60
C LYS A 86 9.36 -22.30 -12.81
N ILE A 87 9.50 -21.35 -11.90
CA ILE A 87 8.38 -20.84 -11.09
C ILE A 87 7.36 -20.13 -11.97
N ILE A 88 7.80 -19.20 -12.85
CA ILE A 88 6.91 -18.51 -13.80
C ILE A 88 6.13 -19.53 -14.66
N LEU A 89 6.76 -20.60 -15.15
CA LEU A 89 6.05 -21.63 -15.92
C LEU A 89 4.99 -22.36 -15.08
N LYS A 90 5.30 -22.66 -13.82
CA LYS A 90 4.35 -23.29 -12.91
C LYS A 90 3.16 -22.37 -12.63
N ASP A 91 3.42 -21.07 -12.43
CA ASP A 91 2.36 -20.09 -12.15
C ASP A 91 1.52 -19.80 -13.39
N LEU A 92 2.13 -19.79 -14.58
CA LEU A 92 1.40 -19.71 -15.84
C LEU A 92 0.39 -20.85 -15.95
N ILE A 93 0.76 -22.08 -15.60
CA ILE A 93 -0.18 -23.23 -15.60
C ILE A 93 -1.32 -23.00 -14.61
N VAL A 94 -1.01 -22.49 -13.41
CA VAL A 94 -2.02 -22.22 -12.37
C VAL A 94 -2.98 -21.12 -12.84
N SER A 95 -2.46 -20.02 -13.39
CA SER A 95 -3.28 -18.89 -13.86
C SER A 95 -4.11 -19.25 -15.09
N LEU A 96 -3.57 -20.05 -16.03
CA LEU A 96 -4.35 -20.56 -17.16
C LEU A 96 -5.54 -21.42 -16.70
N LYS A 97 -5.35 -22.26 -15.67
CA LYS A 97 -6.45 -23.05 -15.09
C LYS A 97 -7.53 -22.17 -14.45
N LYS A 98 -7.14 -21.06 -13.79
CA LYS A 98 -8.12 -20.06 -13.30
C LYS A 98 -8.91 -19.44 -14.44
N ASN A 99 -8.31 -19.32 -15.62
CA ASN A 99 -8.92 -18.78 -16.83
C ASN A 99 -9.59 -19.85 -17.73
N ASN A 100 -10.11 -20.93 -17.12
CA ASN A 100 -10.87 -22.00 -17.78
C ASN A 100 -10.11 -22.83 -18.82
N PHE A 101 -8.77 -22.84 -18.79
CA PHE A 101 -8.00 -23.81 -19.57
C PHE A 101 -8.00 -25.17 -18.86
N THR A 102 -8.11 -26.24 -19.64
CA THR A 102 -7.91 -27.59 -19.09
C THR A 102 -6.46 -27.78 -18.67
N LYS A 103 -6.21 -28.78 -17.81
CA LYS A 103 -4.85 -29.12 -17.39
C LYS A 103 -3.92 -29.40 -18.57
N GLN A 104 -4.41 -30.18 -19.56
CA GLN A 104 -3.62 -30.53 -20.74
C GLN A 104 -3.28 -29.30 -21.59
N GLU A 105 -4.23 -28.39 -21.78
CA GLU A 105 -3.97 -27.15 -22.53
C GLU A 105 -2.97 -26.25 -21.81
N ALA A 106 -3.16 -26.04 -20.51
CA ALA A 106 -2.27 -25.22 -19.70
C ALA A 106 -0.83 -25.77 -19.71
N ASP A 107 -0.67 -27.08 -19.55
CA ASP A 107 0.64 -27.75 -19.62
C ASP A 107 1.29 -27.58 -21.01
N LEU A 108 0.49 -27.64 -22.09
CA LEU A 108 0.98 -27.47 -23.46
C LEU A 108 1.37 -26.03 -23.77
N VAL A 109 0.62 -25.04 -23.27
CA VAL A 109 0.98 -23.61 -23.39
C VAL A 109 2.29 -23.34 -22.67
N ALA A 110 2.43 -23.82 -21.43
CA ALA A 110 3.67 -23.66 -20.66
C ALA A 110 4.86 -24.32 -21.36
N LYS A 111 4.71 -25.56 -21.86
CA LYS A 111 5.75 -26.28 -22.61
C LYS A 111 6.21 -25.52 -23.86
N ASN A 112 5.29 -24.85 -24.55
CA ASN A 112 5.60 -24.10 -25.78
C ASN A 112 6.01 -22.64 -25.51
N SER A 113 5.93 -22.19 -24.26
CA SER A 113 6.29 -20.83 -23.89
C SER A 113 7.81 -20.69 -23.78
N LYS A 114 8.33 -19.52 -24.16
CA LYS A 114 9.74 -19.15 -23.97
C LYS A 114 9.82 -17.98 -23.01
N ILE A 115 10.64 -18.10 -21.98
CA ILE A 115 10.89 -17.05 -21.00
C ILE A 115 12.34 -16.62 -21.09
N ASP A 116 12.56 -15.31 -21.17
CA ASP A 116 13.86 -14.69 -21.08
C ASP A 116 13.90 -13.73 -19.90
N ILE A 117 15.02 -13.74 -19.17
CA ILE A 117 15.28 -12.87 -18.02
C ILE A 117 16.70 -12.33 -18.20
N THR A 118 16.80 -11.06 -18.56
CA THR A 118 18.06 -10.38 -18.83
C THR A 118 18.30 -9.29 -17.78
N THR A 119 19.53 -9.09 -17.35
CA THR A 119 19.89 -8.00 -16.45
C THR A 119 20.16 -6.76 -17.30
N LEU A 120 19.49 -5.65 -17.01
CA LEU A 120 19.61 -4.40 -17.77
C LEU A 120 20.72 -3.49 -17.22
N ILE A 121 20.85 -3.39 -15.89
CA ILE A 121 21.86 -2.57 -15.22
C ILE A 121 22.40 -3.35 -14.02
N SER A 122 23.73 -3.42 -13.89
CA SER A 122 24.45 -4.05 -12.77
C SER A 122 25.80 -3.36 -12.62
N ASP A 123 25.79 -2.09 -12.20
CA ASP A 123 27.02 -1.41 -11.76
C ASP A 123 26.98 -1.20 -10.24
N SER A 124 28.12 -0.86 -9.64
CA SER A 124 28.22 -0.66 -8.19
C SER A 124 27.47 0.58 -7.66
N LYS A 125 26.88 1.40 -8.52
CA LYS A 125 26.16 2.64 -8.21
C LYS A 125 24.66 2.56 -8.50
N ASN A 126 24.21 1.61 -9.30
CA ASN A 126 22.83 1.45 -9.79
C ASN A 126 22.32 0.04 -9.47
N ALA A 127 21.15 -0.09 -8.84
CA ALA A 127 20.66 -1.43 -8.51
C ALA A 127 20.32 -2.26 -9.74
N LYS A 128 20.36 -3.57 -9.48
CA LYS A 128 19.99 -4.60 -10.44
C LYS A 128 18.59 -4.34 -10.95
N SER A 129 18.47 -4.22 -12.26
CA SER A 129 17.20 -4.23 -12.97
C SER A 129 17.16 -5.42 -13.91
N TYR A 130 16.00 -6.05 -14.01
CA TYR A 130 15.79 -7.22 -14.87
C TYR A 130 14.70 -6.93 -15.89
N HIS A 131 14.94 -7.31 -17.14
CA HIS A 131 13.93 -7.37 -18.18
C HIS A 131 13.41 -8.80 -18.29
N PHE A 132 12.11 -8.94 -18.08
CA PHE A 132 11.37 -10.17 -18.19
C PHE A 132 10.59 -10.18 -19.50
N TYR A 133 10.74 -11.25 -20.26
CA TYR A 133 10.00 -11.48 -21.49
C TYR A 133 9.42 -12.89 -21.48
N ILE A 134 8.12 -13.01 -21.75
CA ILE A 134 7.48 -14.28 -22.03
C ILE A 134 6.78 -14.24 -23.38
N LYS A 135 7.09 -15.24 -24.21
CA LYS A 135 6.38 -15.56 -25.43
C LYS A 135 5.57 -16.82 -25.19
N SER A 136 4.25 -16.71 -25.09
CA SER A 136 3.36 -17.86 -24.93
C SER A 136 2.70 -18.23 -26.26
N VAL A 137 2.54 -19.54 -26.48
CA VAL A 137 2.00 -20.11 -27.72
C VAL A 137 0.91 -21.12 -27.38
N TYR A 138 -0.31 -20.84 -27.80
CA TYR A 138 -1.47 -21.71 -27.63
C TYR A 138 -2.04 -22.10 -28.99
N LYS A 139 -2.29 -23.41 -29.18
CA LYS A 139 -3.00 -23.92 -30.36
C LYS A 139 -4.46 -24.13 -29.94
N MET A 140 -5.31 -23.19 -30.32
CA MET A 140 -6.73 -23.21 -29.97
C MET A 140 -7.43 -24.34 -30.74
N PRO A 141 -8.01 -25.32 -30.06
CA PRO A 141 -8.74 -26.40 -30.72
C PRO A 141 -10.00 -25.82 -31.38
N LEU A 142 -10.25 -26.24 -32.61
CA LEU A 142 -11.46 -25.91 -33.35
C LEU A 142 -12.47 -27.06 -33.21
N ASN A 143 -13.75 -26.72 -33.04
CA ASN A 143 -14.81 -27.73 -33.08
C ASN A 143 -15.08 -28.17 -34.54
N GLU A 144 -15.76 -29.30 -34.74
CA GLU A 144 -16.00 -29.86 -36.08
C GLU A 144 -16.69 -28.89 -37.05
N ILE A 145 -17.61 -28.06 -36.55
CA ILE A 145 -18.31 -27.05 -37.37
C ILE A 145 -17.33 -25.97 -37.83
N THR A 146 -16.46 -25.49 -36.95
CA THR A 146 -15.50 -24.43 -37.27
C THR A 146 -14.34 -24.92 -38.14
N LYS A 147 -13.98 -26.21 -38.06
CA LYS A 147 -12.99 -26.84 -38.95
C LYS A 147 -13.41 -26.82 -40.42
N ILE A 148 -14.71 -26.83 -40.71
CA ILE A 148 -15.24 -26.68 -42.08
C ILE A 148 -14.75 -25.36 -42.70
N PHE A 149 -14.64 -24.32 -41.89
CA PHE A 149 -14.25 -22.98 -42.35
C PHE A 149 -12.76 -22.70 -42.14
N TYR A 150 -12.13 -23.35 -41.16
CA TYR A 150 -10.72 -23.20 -40.81
C TYR A 150 -10.05 -24.57 -40.67
N PRO A 151 -9.44 -25.12 -41.73
CA PRO A 151 -8.93 -26.50 -41.75
C PRO A 151 -7.66 -26.73 -40.91
N LYS A 152 -7.17 -25.70 -40.21
CA LYS A 152 -5.97 -25.78 -39.35
C LYS A 152 -6.27 -25.07 -38.03
N ASP A 153 -5.74 -25.64 -36.94
CA ASP A 153 -5.81 -25.02 -35.63
C ASP A 153 -5.27 -23.59 -35.65
N LEU A 154 -5.96 -22.70 -34.94
CA LEU A 154 -5.52 -21.32 -34.82
C LEU A 154 -4.44 -21.24 -33.74
N THR A 155 -3.29 -20.68 -34.12
CA THR A 155 -2.19 -20.45 -33.18
C THR A 155 -2.29 -19.03 -32.63
N ILE A 156 -2.50 -18.92 -31.33
CA ILE A 156 -2.39 -17.68 -30.55
C ILE A 156 -0.94 -17.55 -30.09
N VAL A 157 -0.33 -16.40 -30.37
CA VAL A 157 1.00 -16.05 -29.88
C VAL A 157 0.87 -14.73 -29.12
N THR A 158 1.34 -14.72 -27.89
CA THR A 158 1.32 -13.55 -27.01
C THR A 158 2.73 -13.19 -26.61
N HIS A 159 2.97 -11.90 -26.41
CA HIS A 159 4.27 -11.36 -26.03
C HIS A 159 4.04 -10.41 -24.87
N VAL A 160 4.58 -10.75 -23.70
CA VAL A 160 4.52 -9.87 -22.52
C VAL A 160 5.94 -9.51 -22.13
N ASN A 161 6.20 -8.22 -21.99
CA ASN A 161 7.47 -7.65 -21.58
C ASN A 161 7.27 -6.83 -20.30
N LYS A 162 8.14 -7.00 -19.32
CA LYS A 162 8.14 -6.23 -18.06
C LYS A 162 9.58 -5.88 -17.65
N ILE A 163 9.74 -4.75 -16.98
CA ILE A 163 11.02 -4.35 -16.38
C ILE A 163 10.81 -4.33 -14.86
N ALA A 164 11.66 -5.06 -14.15
CA ALA A 164 11.71 -5.12 -12.69
C ALA A 164 12.96 -4.38 -12.20
N PRO A 165 12.85 -3.10 -11.80
CA PRO A 165 13.89 -2.50 -10.98
C PRO A 165 13.84 -3.16 -9.59
N CYS A 166 14.89 -3.88 -9.18
CA CYS A 166 14.93 -4.48 -7.85
C CYS A 166 15.25 -3.48 -6.72
N HIS A 167 15.27 -2.19 -7.05
CA HIS A 167 15.12 -1.13 -6.06
C HIS A 167 13.70 -1.18 -5.49
N TYR A 168 13.47 -2.04 -4.50
CA TYR A 168 12.32 -1.88 -3.62
C TYR A 168 12.66 -0.79 -2.60
N LYS A 169 11.73 0.10 -2.32
CA LYS A 169 11.89 1.12 -1.28
C LYS A 169 11.37 0.55 0.03
N SER A 170 12.15 0.66 1.10
CA SER A 170 11.72 0.17 2.40
C SER A 170 11.55 1.29 3.41
N TYR A 171 10.73 1.02 4.42
CA TYR A 171 10.44 1.93 5.51
C TYR A 171 10.59 1.20 6.83
N VAL A 172 11.16 1.87 7.83
CA VAL A 172 11.15 1.35 9.20
C VAL A 172 9.98 1.97 9.94
N MET A 173 9.25 1.17 10.70
CA MET A 173 8.28 1.65 11.66
C MET A 173 8.69 1.22 13.07
N LEU A 174 8.77 2.19 13.98
CA LEU A 174 8.99 1.97 15.39
C LEU A 174 7.81 2.51 16.20
N PRO A 175 6.97 1.64 16.77
CA PRO A 175 5.89 2.07 17.62
C PRO A 175 6.33 2.20 19.09
N ASN A 176 5.81 3.21 19.78
CA ASN A 176 5.80 3.29 21.25
C ASN A 176 7.18 3.08 21.93
N PRO A 177 8.23 3.85 21.54
CA PRO A 177 9.58 3.68 22.07
C PRO A 177 9.70 4.02 23.56
N GLN A 178 8.84 4.87 24.12
CA GLN A 178 8.72 5.14 25.56
C GLN A 178 10.04 5.50 26.25
N SER A 179 10.70 6.56 25.77
CA SER A 179 11.85 7.15 26.46
C SER A 179 11.55 7.36 27.92
N ASN A 180 12.43 6.86 28.78
CA ASN A 180 12.25 6.86 30.22
C ASN A 180 13.59 7.08 30.88
N ILE A 181 13.74 8.22 31.56
CA ILE A 181 15.01 8.59 32.18
C ILE A 181 15.29 7.81 33.48
N VAL A 182 14.26 7.24 34.09
CA VAL A 182 14.35 6.45 35.33
C VAL A 182 14.81 5.02 35.01
N LYS A 183 14.45 4.49 33.84
CA LYS A 183 14.89 3.17 33.36
C LYS A 183 16.27 3.27 32.74
N SER A 184 17.28 2.83 33.50
CA SER A 184 18.70 2.85 33.09
C SER A 184 18.98 2.23 31.72
N ASP A 185 18.20 1.21 31.35
CA ASP A 185 18.50 0.37 30.19
C ASP A 185 17.92 0.92 28.88
N TRP A 186 17.08 1.97 28.93
CA TRP A 186 16.41 2.50 27.74
C TRP A 186 17.41 2.97 26.68
N ASN A 187 18.40 3.77 27.08
CA ASN A 187 19.45 4.26 26.18
C ASN A 187 20.21 3.12 25.51
N PHE A 188 20.49 2.06 26.27
CA PHE A 188 21.24 0.91 25.77
C PHE A 188 20.44 0.12 24.73
N ILE A 189 19.16 -0.17 25.02
CA ILE A 189 18.25 -0.84 24.10
C ILE A 189 18.12 -0.03 22.80
N HIS A 190 17.85 1.27 22.90
CA HIS A 190 17.57 2.07 21.71
C HIS A 190 18.82 2.45 20.91
N ARG A 191 20.01 2.52 21.53
CA ARG A 191 21.27 2.56 20.78
C ARG A 191 21.50 1.28 19.96
N ARG A 192 21.13 0.11 20.52
CA ARG A 192 21.14 -1.14 19.75
C ARG A 192 20.12 -1.12 18.61
N THR A 193 18.94 -0.55 18.82
CA THR A 193 17.96 -0.32 17.75
C THR A 193 18.52 0.53 16.62
N VAL A 194 19.14 1.67 16.95
CA VAL A 194 19.77 2.55 15.95
C VAL A 194 20.88 1.83 15.18
N ASN A 195 21.76 1.11 15.88
CA ASN A 195 22.82 0.31 15.23
C ASN A 195 22.24 -0.78 14.33
N ALA A 196 21.19 -1.47 14.78
CA ALA A 196 20.52 -2.51 14.03
C ALA A 196 19.91 -1.94 12.74
N ILE A 197 19.17 -0.83 12.82
CA ILE A 197 18.60 -0.18 11.64
C ILE A 197 19.72 0.29 10.70
N ASN A 198 20.72 1.02 11.21
CA ASN A 198 21.86 1.51 10.40
C ASN A 198 22.57 0.37 9.66
N SER A 199 22.66 -0.82 10.27
CA SER A 199 23.31 -1.99 9.65
C SER A 199 22.59 -2.57 8.43
N ILE A 200 21.32 -2.21 8.20
CA ILE A 200 20.49 -2.72 7.10
C ILE A 200 19.97 -1.64 6.16
N ILE A 201 20.36 -0.36 6.34
CA ILE A 201 19.88 0.75 5.48
C ILE A 201 20.20 0.50 4.01
N GLU A 202 21.48 0.24 3.70
CA GLU A 202 21.93 0.03 2.32
C GLU A 202 21.35 -1.27 1.75
N ASP A 203 21.40 -2.36 2.52
CA ASP A 203 20.92 -3.68 2.11
C ASP A 203 19.41 -3.72 1.81
N LYS A 204 18.61 -3.02 2.63
CA LYS A 204 17.15 -2.98 2.50
C LYS A 204 16.63 -1.73 1.80
N ASN A 205 17.53 -0.86 1.32
CA ASN A 205 17.18 0.41 0.67
C ASN A 205 16.13 1.21 1.47
N ILE A 206 16.44 1.43 2.75
CA ILE A 206 15.52 2.09 3.69
C ILE A 206 15.55 3.60 3.42
N ALA A 207 14.38 4.16 3.13
CA ALA A 207 14.27 5.58 2.80
C ALA A 207 14.13 6.47 4.03
N TYR A 208 13.29 6.06 4.98
CA TYR A 208 13.01 6.81 6.19
C TYR A 208 12.39 5.91 7.26
N MET A 209 12.29 6.48 8.46
CA MET A 209 11.69 5.86 9.63
C MET A 209 10.40 6.59 10.02
N ILE A 210 9.39 5.81 10.39
CA ILE A 210 8.10 6.24 10.91
C ILE A 210 8.06 5.89 12.39
N ILE A 211 7.69 6.86 13.23
CA ILE A 211 7.51 6.64 14.66
C ILE A 211 6.04 6.81 14.99
N ASN A 212 5.44 5.74 15.52
CA ASN A 212 4.02 5.69 15.77
C ASN A 212 3.73 5.86 17.27
N GLY A 213 3.72 7.13 17.69
CA GLY A 213 3.28 7.61 18.99
C GLY A 213 4.07 7.12 20.21
N SER A 214 3.67 7.66 21.37
CA SER A 214 4.17 7.34 22.71
C SER A 214 5.70 7.34 22.77
N MET A 215 6.28 8.48 22.40
CA MET A 215 7.73 8.70 22.43
C MET A 215 8.25 8.76 23.86
N THR A 216 7.48 9.32 24.77
CA THR A 216 7.79 9.45 26.20
C THR A 216 7.10 8.39 27.05
N SER A 217 7.52 8.25 28.30
CA SER A 217 6.97 7.25 29.21
C SER A 217 5.75 7.72 30.00
N TYR A 218 5.39 9.01 29.85
CA TYR A 218 4.32 9.74 30.55
C TYR A 218 4.70 10.30 31.95
N ASP A 219 5.97 10.31 32.35
CA ASP A 219 6.31 10.96 33.62
C ASP A 219 6.20 12.49 33.51
N HIS A 220 5.17 13.06 34.14
CA HIS A 220 4.87 14.50 34.20
C HIS A 220 6.03 15.39 34.67
N SER A 221 7.02 14.81 35.33
CA SER A 221 8.18 15.51 35.88
C SER A 221 9.34 15.61 34.89
N TYR A 222 9.34 14.79 33.83
CA TYR A 222 10.52 14.51 33.02
C TYR A 222 10.30 14.57 31.51
N TYR A 223 9.16 15.08 31.03
CA TYR A 223 8.86 15.14 29.60
C TYR A 223 10.01 15.72 28.76
N SER A 224 10.58 16.86 29.15
CA SER A 224 11.69 17.52 28.45
C SER A 224 12.95 16.65 28.43
N ALA A 225 13.24 16.01 29.56
CA ALA A 225 14.39 15.11 29.69
C ALA A 225 14.22 13.84 28.85
N GLU A 226 13.02 13.26 28.82
CA GLU A 226 12.67 12.10 28.01
C GLU A 226 12.73 12.43 26.51
N ILE A 227 12.18 13.57 26.07
CA ILE A 227 12.28 13.99 24.66
C ILE A 227 13.72 14.25 24.25
N ARG A 228 14.55 14.88 25.10
CA ARG A 228 15.99 15.04 24.81
C ARG A 228 16.71 13.71 24.75
N GLN A 229 16.45 12.81 25.70
CA GLN A 229 17.02 11.46 25.69
C GLN A 229 16.68 10.75 24.39
N PHE A 230 15.41 10.79 23.98
CA PHE A 230 14.92 10.27 22.72
C PHE A 230 15.69 10.87 21.53
N ASN A 231 15.69 12.21 21.40
CA ASN A 231 16.34 12.89 20.29
C ASN A 231 17.85 12.61 20.25
N ASN A 232 18.52 12.54 21.40
CA ASN A 232 19.96 12.26 21.50
C ASN A 232 20.31 10.85 21.04
N VAL A 233 19.47 9.85 21.33
CA VAL A 233 19.70 8.48 20.86
C VAL A 233 19.45 8.37 19.35
N TYR A 234 18.35 8.94 18.86
CA TYR A 234 17.97 8.84 17.45
C TYR A 234 18.69 9.82 16.52
N ALA A 235 19.43 10.80 17.05
CA ALA A 235 20.32 11.65 16.26
C ALA A 235 21.44 10.89 15.54
N TYR A 236 21.76 9.67 15.99
CA TYR A 236 22.75 8.78 15.35
C TYR A 236 22.14 7.89 14.25
N LEU A 237 20.84 8.02 13.97
CA LEU A 237 20.20 7.29 12.89
C LEU A 237 20.50 7.99 11.55
N ASN A 238 20.96 7.23 10.56
CA ASN A 238 21.27 7.77 9.23
C ASN A 238 20.03 7.86 8.33
N LEU A 239 18.87 8.16 8.91
CA LEU A 239 17.58 8.23 8.22
C LEU A 239 16.78 9.45 8.69
N LEU A 240 15.93 9.94 7.80
CA LEU A 240 14.88 10.88 8.17
C LEU A 240 13.85 10.19 9.06
N ILE A 241 13.31 10.93 10.02
CA ILE A 241 12.32 10.43 10.99
C ILE A 241 11.04 11.25 10.86
N PHE A 242 9.93 10.57 10.62
CA PHE A 242 8.59 11.13 10.65
C PHE A 242 7.84 10.55 11.84
N ARG A 243 7.46 11.39 12.81
CA ARG A 243 6.84 10.95 14.05
C ARG A 243 5.42 11.44 14.22
N SER A 244 4.59 10.62 14.86
CA SER A 244 3.38 11.05 15.54
C SER A 244 3.59 11.12 17.05
N ILE A 245 2.62 11.73 17.72
CA ILE A 245 2.48 11.71 19.17
C ILE A 245 1.36 10.75 19.56
N GLY A 246 1.54 10.05 20.67
CA GLY A 246 0.58 9.09 21.21
C GLY A 246 0.05 9.49 22.57
N VAL A 247 -0.72 8.58 23.18
CA VAL A 247 -1.39 8.83 24.45
C VAL A 247 -0.45 9.35 25.55
N ARG A 248 0.76 8.80 25.63
CA ARG A 248 1.75 9.15 26.67
C ARG A 248 2.43 10.49 26.47
N ASP A 249 2.32 11.07 25.27
CA ASP A 249 3.00 12.31 24.94
C ASP A 249 2.14 13.52 25.31
N TYR A 250 0.82 13.46 25.09
CA TYR A 250 -0.06 14.63 25.24
C TYR A 250 -1.44 14.37 25.86
N VAL A 251 -1.95 13.13 25.81
CA VAL A 251 -3.26 12.80 26.38
C VAL A 251 -3.14 12.55 27.88
N ASP A 252 -2.27 11.60 28.24
CA ASP A 252 -2.04 11.24 29.63
C ASP A 252 -1.35 12.45 30.34
N ASN A 253 -0.41 13.16 29.67
CA ASN A 253 0.29 14.36 30.19
C ASN A 253 -0.59 15.61 30.40
N ASN A 254 -1.90 15.46 30.28
CA ASN A 254 -2.84 16.54 30.46
C ASN A 254 -3.05 16.80 31.97
N TYR A 255 -3.06 18.07 32.36
CA TYR A 255 -3.42 18.57 33.70
C TYR A 255 -2.44 18.38 34.88
N GLU A 256 -1.22 17.85 34.73
CA GLU A 256 -0.29 17.67 35.86
C GLU A 256 1.20 17.91 35.55
N CYS A 257 1.50 18.69 34.51
CA CYS A 257 2.89 18.95 34.13
C CYS A 257 3.69 19.62 35.28
N SER A 258 4.75 18.95 35.71
CA SER A 258 5.66 19.41 36.78
C SER A 258 7.11 19.51 36.31
N ASP A 259 7.34 19.34 35.00
CA ASP A 259 8.64 19.47 34.35
C ASP A 259 9.19 20.90 34.52
N LYS A 260 10.27 21.02 35.30
CA LYS A 260 10.84 22.31 35.70
C LYS A 260 11.34 23.13 34.52
N GLU A 261 11.79 22.47 33.45
CA GLU A 261 12.33 23.17 32.28
C GLU A 261 11.21 23.82 31.48
N ILE A 262 10.13 23.09 31.24
CA ILE A 262 8.92 23.62 30.60
C ILE A 262 8.29 24.75 31.42
N LEU A 263 8.24 24.58 32.75
CA LEU A 263 7.69 25.59 33.65
C LEU A 263 8.60 26.82 33.78
N SER A 264 9.91 26.68 33.53
CA SER A 264 10.86 27.79 33.53
C SER A 264 10.81 28.66 32.27
N ASP A 265 10.20 28.18 31.19
CA ASP A 265 10.01 28.91 29.93
C ASP A 265 8.76 29.82 29.94
N GLY A 266 8.29 30.20 31.13
CA GLY A 266 7.14 31.09 31.31
C GLY A 266 5.76 30.47 31.05
N SER A 267 5.71 29.17 30.68
CA SER A 267 4.45 28.44 30.51
C SER A 267 3.98 27.84 31.83
N TYR A 268 3.44 28.67 32.72
CA TYR A 268 2.80 28.24 33.97
C TYR A 268 1.40 27.67 33.72
N SER A 269 1.33 26.53 33.03
CA SER A 269 0.11 25.79 32.79
C SER A 269 0.26 24.34 33.18
N ILE A 270 -0.78 23.80 33.80
CA ILE A 270 -0.92 22.36 34.05
C ILE A 270 -0.89 21.54 32.74
N HIS A 271 -1.11 22.18 31.59
CA HIS A 271 -1.08 21.59 30.25
C HIS A 271 0.27 21.69 29.55
N SER A 272 1.30 22.27 30.16
CA SER A 272 2.50 22.66 29.43
C SER A 272 3.26 21.47 28.79
N CYS A 273 3.18 20.27 29.37
CA CYS A 273 3.79 19.06 28.81
C CYS A 273 3.04 18.60 27.54
N SER A 274 1.71 18.54 27.58
CA SER A 274 0.89 18.29 26.38
C SER A 274 1.11 19.36 25.32
N PHE A 275 1.16 20.63 25.71
CA PHE A 275 1.44 21.73 24.80
C PHE A 275 2.81 21.58 24.14
N ALA A 276 3.86 21.20 24.88
CA ALA A 276 5.18 21.00 24.31
C ALA A 276 5.17 19.93 23.21
N ALA A 277 4.47 18.80 23.43
CA ALA A 277 4.28 17.75 22.44
C ALA A 277 3.55 18.24 21.18
N LEU A 278 2.41 18.91 21.37
CA LEU A 278 1.58 19.47 20.30
C LEU A 278 2.33 20.55 19.51
N ASN A 279 3.06 21.41 20.20
CA ASN A 279 3.81 22.52 19.63
C ASN A 279 4.99 22.03 18.80
N ASP A 280 5.74 21.02 19.27
CA ASP A 280 6.82 20.39 18.50
C ASP A 280 6.27 19.69 17.26
N LEU A 281 5.27 18.82 17.38
CA LEU A 281 4.75 18.08 16.23
C LEU A 281 4.16 19.02 15.18
N SER A 282 3.33 19.98 15.59
CA SER A 282 2.76 20.98 14.67
C SER A 282 3.84 21.78 13.95
N TRP A 283 4.92 22.15 14.63
CA TRP A 283 6.03 22.86 14.01
C TRP A 283 6.75 21.99 12.98
N ARG A 284 6.99 20.71 13.29
CA ARG A 284 7.63 19.76 12.35
C ARG A 284 6.78 19.51 11.12
N ILE A 285 5.48 19.29 11.27
CA ILE A 285 4.57 19.09 10.14
C ILE A 285 4.64 20.28 9.18
N ILE A 286 4.57 21.50 9.73
CA ILE A 286 4.50 22.74 8.93
C ILE A 286 5.86 23.10 8.31
N ASN A 287 6.98 22.88 8.99
CA ASN A 287 8.29 23.41 8.57
C ASN A 287 9.26 22.35 8.07
N ASP A 288 9.30 21.16 8.69
CA ASP A 288 10.26 20.11 8.35
C ASP A 288 9.65 19.14 7.34
N TYR A 289 8.51 18.56 7.67
CA TYR A 289 7.91 17.48 6.90
C TYR A 289 7.34 18.02 5.58
N SER A 290 6.75 19.22 5.60
CA SER A 290 6.22 19.87 4.40
C SER A 290 7.26 20.10 3.30
N ALA A 291 8.53 20.27 3.69
CA ALA A 291 9.64 20.50 2.78
C ALA A 291 10.23 19.21 2.18
N ILE A 292 9.97 18.06 2.81
CA ILE A 292 10.67 16.80 2.52
C ILE A 292 9.71 15.72 2.01
N LEU A 293 8.51 15.62 2.58
CA LEU A 293 7.55 14.58 2.24
C LEU A 293 6.85 14.89 0.91
N PRO A 294 6.81 13.91 -0.02
CA PRO A 294 6.14 14.06 -1.31
C PRO A 294 4.61 14.17 -1.14
N GLU A 295 4.04 15.20 -1.77
CA GLU A 295 2.59 15.45 -1.76
C GLU A 295 1.97 15.45 -0.36
N ILE A 296 2.70 15.98 0.61
CA ILE A 296 2.22 16.06 1.98
C ILE A 296 0.90 16.84 2.08
N ASN A 297 -0.02 16.31 2.87
CA ASN A 297 -1.25 16.99 3.28
C ASN A 297 -1.37 16.85 4.80
N TYR A 298 -1.91 17.85 5.48
CA TYR A 298 -2.02 17.83 6.93
C TYR A 298 -3.20 18.65 7.44
N ASP A 299 -3.67 18.30 8.64
CA ASP A 299 -4.75 18.97 9.35
C ASP A 299 -4.21 19.64 10.62
N VAL A 300 -3.52 20.76 10.43
CA VAL A 300 -3.03 21.60 11.51
C VAL A 300 -2.99 23.06 11.10
N GLN A 301 -3.48 23.92 11.97
CA GLN A 301 -3.34 25.37 11.92
C GLN A 301 -2.58 25.84 13.14
N LYS A 302 -1.61 26.73 12.94
CA LYS A 302 -0.78 27.28 14.00
C LYS A 302 -0.63 28.78 13.79
N TRP A 303 -0.93 29.57 14.82
CA TRP A 303 -0.75 31.02 14.77
C TRP A 303 -0.48 31.58 16.17
N LYS A 304 -0.10 32.86 16.22
CA LYS A 304 0.12 33.60 17.47
C LYS A 304 -0.68 34.89 17.45
N GLU A 305 -1.33 35.22 18.56
CA GLU A 305 -2.08 36.47 18.72
C GLU A 305 -1.70 37.20 20.01
N GLY A 306 -2.07 38.47 20.11
CA GLY A 306 -1.89 39.29 21.31
C GLY A 306 -0.63 40.18 21.31
N ILE A 307 -0.74 41.34 21.96
CA ILE A 307 0.27 42.40 21.99
C ILE A 307 1.14 42.31 23.25
N PHE A 308 0.52 42.06 24.41
CA PHE A 308 1.20 41.99 25.72
C PHE A 308 1.34 40.56 26.25
N ILE A 309 0.37 39.71 25.93
CA ILE A 309 0.41 38.27 26.18
C ILE A 309 0.30 37.62 24.81
N HIS A 310 1.34 36.91 24.39
CA HIS A 310 1.31 36.17 23.14
C HIS A 310 0.63 34.82 23.38
N THR A 311 -0.57 34.66 22.85
CA THR A 311 -1.29 33.39 22.87
C THR A 311 -0.81 32.52 21.72
N HIS A 312 -0.36 31.32 22.02
CA HIS A 312 -0.03 30.32 21.03
C HIS A 312 -1.26 29.47 20.72
N HIS A 313 -1.72 29.55 19.47
CA HIS A 313 -2.87 28.79 19.00
C HIS A 313 -2.44 27.59 18.16
N ILE A 314 -3.02 26.43 18.44
CA ILE A 314 -2.91 25.22 17.63
C ILE A 314 -4.30 24.63 17.45
N LYS A 315 -4.70 24.35 16.22
CA LYS A 315 -6.02 23.77 15.92
C LYS A 315 -5.95 22.68 14.87
N GLY A 316 -6.77 21.63 15.04
CA GLY A 316 -6.91 20.50 14.11
C GLY A 316 -6.55 19.18 14.77
N SER A 317 -6.51 18.11 14.01
CA SER A 317 -6.16 16.76 14.49
C SER A 317 -4.66 16.50 14.59
N LEU A 318 -3.83 17.36 13.98
CA LEU A 318 -2.38 17.19 13.80
C LEU A 318 -2.01 15.94 13.00
N ALA A 319 -2.95 15.32 12.30
CA ALA A 319 -2.63 14.23 11.39
C ALA A 319 -2.00 14.77 10.11
N TYR A 320 -1.22 13.92 9.45
CA TYR A 320 -0.63 14.23 8.17
C TYR A 320 -0.51 12.98 7.31
N THR A 321 -0.52 13.18 6.01
CA THR A 321 -0.49 12.13 4.99
C THR A 321 0.51 12.48 3.91
N TRP A 322 1.01 11.48 3.21
CA TRP A 322 1.93 11.66 2.08
C TRP A 322 1.85 10.48 1.12
N ASN A 323 2.22 10.72 -0.14
CA ASN A 323 2.21 9.72 -1.20
C ASN A 323 3.63 9.21 -1.49
N ASP A 324 3.85 7.91 -1.39
CA ASP A 324 5.11 7.29 -1.83
C ASP A 324 4.84 6.15 -2.81
N ASN A 325 5.12 6.41 -4.09
CA ASN A 325 4.79 5.52 -5.20
C ASN A 325 3.29 5.14 -5.20
N ASN A 326 2.97 3.86 -5.08
CA ASN A 326 1.60 3.34 -5.08
C ASN A 326 0.97 3.27 -3.68
N ILE A 327 1.60 3.88 -2.67
CA ILE A 327 1.14 3.89 -1.29
C ILE A 327 0.78 5.33 -0.89
N HIS A 328 -0.35 5.47 -0.22
CA HIS A 328 -0.76 6.67 0.51
C HIS A 328 -0.69 6.37 2.00
N PHE A 329 0.27 6.98 2.67
CA PHE A 329 0.48 6.81 4.11
C PHE A 329 -0.33 7.86 4.87
N VAL A 330 -1.02 7.42 5.91
CA VAL A 330 -1.75 8.28 6.82
C VAL A 330 -1.17 8.11 8.21
N GLN A 331 -0.54 9.15 8.72
CA GLN A 331 -0.05 9.19 10.09
C GLN A 331 -1.06 9.91 10.96
N LEU A 332 -1.68 9.14 11.85
CA LEU A 332 -2.58 9.62 12.88
C LEU A 332 -1.80 9.74 14.20
N ASN A 333 -2.36 10.51 15.13
CA ASN A 333 -1.82 10.66 16.48
C ASN A 333 -2.40 9.55 17.39
N ASP A 334 -2.74 9.86 18.64
CA ASP A 334 -3.21 8.88 19.61
C ASP A 334 -4.36 8.01 19.08
N SER A 335 -5.52 8.63 18.86
CA SER A 335 -6.73 7.97 18.39
C SER A 335 -7.49 8.86 17.39
N LEU A 336 -8.22 8.23 16.46
CA LEU A 336 -9.15 8.93 15.55
C LEU A 336 -10.31 9.63 16.29
N PHE A 337 -10.54 9.24 17.53
CA PHE A 337 -11.71 9.63 18.32
C PHE A 337 -11.41 10.71 19.36
N TYR A 338 -10.12 10.99 19.59
CA TYR A 338 -9.69 11.91 20.62
C TYR A 338 -9.94 13.37 20.21
N MET A 339 -10.51 14.14 21.14
CA MET A 339 -10.61 15.59 21.05
C MET A 339 -10.38 16.18 22.43
N ASP A 340 -9.77 17.35 22.49
CA ASP A 340 -9.54 18.06 23.75
C ASP A 340 -9.28 19.55 23.50
N HIS A 341 -9.40 20.35 24.56
CA HIS A 341 -9.11 21.77 24.54
C HIS A 341 -8.18 22.15 25.69
N TYR A 342 -6.92 22.42 25.36
CA TYR A 342 -5.90 22.84 26.31
C TYR A 342 -5.84 24.36 26.35
N ARG A 343 -6.13 24.95 27.51
CA ARG A 343 -6.10 26.40 27.68
C ARG A 343 -5.39 26.79 28.96
N SER A 344 -4.43 27.71 28.88
CA SER A 344 -3.79 28.23 30.10
C SER A 344 -4.64 29.33 30.74
N VAL A 345 -4.57 29.44 32.07
CA VAL A 345 -5.34 30.43 32.86
C VAL A 345 -5.00 31.87 32.44
N ILE A 346 -3.71 32.14 32.17
CA ILE A 346 -3.23 33.44 31.71
C ILE A 346 -3.38 33.66 30.20
N GLY A 347 -3.96 32.70 29.46
CA GLY A 347 -4.22 32.81 28.04
C GLY A 347 -2.98 32.72 27.14
N SER A 348 -1.85 32.22 27.62
CA SER A 348 -0.64 31.98 26.80
C SER A 348 -0.75 30.78 25.85
N ILE A 349 -1.64 29.83 26.14
CA ILE A 349 -1.86 28.60 25.36
C ILE A 349 -3.34 28.45 25.04
N ASP A 350 -3.64 28.13 23.79
CA ASP A 350 -4.96 27.75 23.31
C ASP A 350 -4.83 26.66 22.23
N CYS A 351 -4.96 25.39 22.61
CA CYS A 351 -4.84 24.26 21.69
C CYS A 351 -6.13 23.47 21.60
N GLN A 352 -6.74 23.43 20.42
CA GLN A 352 -7.97 22.69 20.14
C GLN A 352 -7.64 21.47 19.27
N ILE A 353 -7.62 20.29 19.89
CA ILE A 353 -7.42 19.03 19.17
C ILE A 353 -8.77 18.50 18.71
N GLU A 354 -8.92 18.35 17.40
CA GLU A 354 -10.15 17.90 16.76
C GLU A 354 -10.06 16.41 16.45
N SER A 355 -11.16 15.68 16.67
CA SER A 355 -11.22 14.27 16.33
C SER A 355 -11.45 14.06 14.82
N MET A 356 -10.89 12.99 14.28
CA MET A 356 -11.15 12.58 12.90
C MET A 356 -12.55 12.07 12.70
N ILE A 357 -13.12 11.43 13.73
CA ILE A 357 -14.51 11.00 13.74
C ILE A 357 -15.14 11.58 15.00
N THR A 358 -16.16 12.41 14.83
CA THR A 358 -16.88 13.06 15.93
C THR A 358 -17.70 12.04 16.74
N PRO A 359 -18.11 12.34 17.99
CA PRO A 359 -18.90 11.44 18.83
C PRO A 359 -20.19 10.93 18.18
N ASN A 360 -20.74 11.69 17.22
CA ASN A 360 -21.94 11.36 16.46
C ASN A 360 -21.66 10.50 15.21
N GLY A 361 -20.42 10.03 15.00
CA GLY A 361 -20.05 9.20 13.84
C GLY A 361 -19.91 9.99 12.55
N VAL A 362 -19.53 11.27 12.61
CA VAL A 362 -19.24 12.08 11.41
C VAL A 362 -17.73 12.18 11.23
N THR A 363 -17.22 11.67 10.11
CA THR A 363 -15.81 11.81 9.72
C THR A 363 -15.50 13.25 9.28
N SER A 364 -14.33 13.77 9.66
CA SER A 364 -13.87 15.10 9.28
C SER A 364 -13.74 15.24 7.76
N LEU A 365 -14.08 16.43 7.26
CA LEU A 365 -14.09 16.69 5.81
C LEU A 365 -12.68 16.62 5.20
N TRP A 366 -11.66 17.04 5.96
CA TRP A 366 -10.27 16.91 5.53
C TRP A 366 -9.92 15.44 5.29
N PHE A 367 -10.23 14.56 6.25
CA PHE A 367 -9.85 13.15 6.16
C PHE A 367 -10.62 12.43 5.05
N GLN A 368 -11.91 12.69 4.91
CA GLN A 368 -12.70 12.15 3.79
C GLN A 368 -12.11 12.53 2.43
N ARG A 369 -11.77 13.81 2.23
CA ARG A 369 -11.22 14.31 0.95
C ARG A 369 -9.86 13.70 0.64
N ASP A 370 -9.02 13.55 1.66
CA ASP A 370 -7.69 12.97 1.52
C ASP A 370 -7.76 11.49 1.11
N LEU A 371 -8.58 10.70 1.81
CA LEU A 371 -8.84 9.30 1.46
C LEU A 371 -9.48 9.17 0.07
N GLU A 372 -10.43 10.04 -0.29
CA GLU A 372 -11.02 10.07 -1.62
C GLU A 372 -10.00 10.34 -2.72
N LYS A 373 -9.08 11.28 -2.51
CA LYS A 373 -8.00 11.59 -3.44
C LYS A 373 -7.12 10.35 -3.65
N ALA A 374 -6.63 9.75 -2.56
CA ALA A 374 -5.79 8.56 -2.61
C ALA A 374 -6.49 7.39 -3.36
N ARG A 375 -7.80 7.24 -3.19
CA ARG A 375 -8.59 6.22 -3.92
C ARG A 375 -8.77 6.52 -5.39
N LYS A 376 -8.99 7.79 -5.77
CA LYS A 376 -9.07 8.21 -7.18
C LYS A 376 -7.73 8.00 -7.89
N GLU A 377 -6.63 8.14 -7.18
CA GLU A 377 -5.26 7.92 -7.66
C GLU A 377 -4.82 6.44 -7.58
N ASN A 378 -5.75 5.52 -7.28
CA ASN A 378 -5.50 4.09 -7.16
C ASN A 378 -4.34 3.74 -6.20
N LYS A 379 -4.22 4.42 -5.07
CA LYS A 379 -3.20 4.14 -4.05
C LYS A 379 -3.68 3.10 -3.03
N ALA A 380 -2.75 2.30 -2.51
CA ALA A 380 -2.97 1.54 -1.27
C ALA A 380 -2.92 2.50 -0.08
N ILE A 381 -3.95 2.52 0.75
CA ILE A 381 -4.00 3.38 1.93
C ILE A 381 -3.54 2.60 3.16
N ILE A 382 -2.54 3.14 3.87
CA ILE A 382 -1.97 2.53 5.08
C ILE A 382 -2.11 3.52 6.23
N LEU A 383 -2.79 3.08 7.29
CA LEU A 383 -2.99 3.90 8.50
C LEU A 383 -1.97 3.51 9.58
N PHE A 384 -1.31 4.51 10.16
CA PHE A 384 -0.55 4.40 11.40
C PHE A 384 -1.29 5.12 12.51
N ILE A 385 -1.60 4.42 13.59
CA ILE A 385 -2.33 4.95 14.74
C ILE A 385 -1.70 4.41 16.03
N ASP A 386 -1.49 5.24 17.05
CA ASP A 386 -0.94 4.73 18.31
C ASP A 386 -1.96 3.76 18.94
N ASN A 387 -3.20 4.21 19.12
CA ASN A 387 -4.23 3.45 19.80
C ASN A 387 -5.63 3.60 19.19
N ILE A 388 -6.25 2.48 18.82
CA ILE A 388 -7.64 2.51 18.36
C ILE A 388 -8.61 2.64 19.53
N ASP A 389 -8.31 2.04 20.68
CA ASP A 389 -9.36 1.53 21.57
C ASP A 389 -9.17 1.86 23.06
N LYS A 390 -8.16 2.66 23.45
CA LYS A 390 -7.76 2.80 24.87
C LYS A 390 -8.75 3.59 25.73
N CYS A 391 -9.55 4.51 25.22
CA CYS A 391 -10.79 4.91 25.87
C CYS A 391 -11.67 5.73 24.95
N CYS A 392 -12.97 5.72 25.25
CA CYS A 392 -13.89 6.81 24.92
C CYS A 392 -14.43 6.87 23.48
N SER A 393 -14.22 5.85 22.64
CA SER A 393 -14.92 5.75 21.36
C SER A 393 -16.39 5.37 21.56
N THR A 394 -17.30 6.16 20.98
CA THR A 394 -18.73 5.86 20.97
C THR A 394 -19.03 4.72 19.98
N PRO A 395 -20.14 3.99 20.14
CA PRO A 395 -20.59 3.03 19.13
C PRO A 395 -20.73 3.65 17.72
N ALA A 396 -21.16 4.90 17.64
CA ALA A 396 -21.28 5.63 16.37
C ALA A 396 -19.90 5.91 15.75
N GLN A 397 -18.90 6.27 16.55
CA GLN A 397 -17.52 6.45 16.09
C GLN A 397 -16.92 5.15 15.56
N ARG A 398 -17.09 4.04 16.29
CA ARG A 398 -16.60 2.72 15.85
C ARG A 398 -17.27 2.28 14.56
N HIS A 399 -18.59 2.42 14.48
CA HIS A 399 -19.34 2.06 13.29
C HIS A 399 -18.93 2.89 12.08
N GLU A 400 -18.75 4.21 12.24
CA GLU A 400 -18.25 5.04 11.16
C GLU A 400 -16.81 4.70 10.76
N PHE A 401 -15.95 4.32 11.72
CA PHE A 401 -14.60 3.88 11.38
C PHE A 401 -14.60 2.58 10.56
N GLU A 402 -15.41 1.59 10.93
CA GLU A 402 -15.62 0.37 10.13
C GLU A 402 -16.13 0.70 8.72
N ASN A 403 -17.11 1.61 8.61
CA ASN A 403 -17.63 2.07 7.34
C ASN A 403 -16.57 2.78 6.49
N LEU A 404 -15.73 3.62 7.10
CA LEU A 404 -14.64 4.33 6.45
C LEU A 404 -13.60 3.34 5.92
N VAL A 405 -13.21 2.36 6.75
CA VAL A 405 -12.27 1.29 6.38
C VAL A 405 -12.77 0.52 5.15
N ALA A 406 -14.06 0.15 5.13
CA ALA A 406 -14.67 -0.54 4.02
C ALA A 406 -14.83 0.35 2.77
N ARG A 407 -15.37 1.56 2.94
CA ARG A 407 -15.66 2.52 1.86
C ARG A 407 -14.40 2.90 1.08
N TYR A 408 -13.32 3.22 1.80
CA TYR A 408 -12.05 3.60 1.20
C TYR A 408 -11.10 2.42 1.03
N LYS A 409 -11.54 1.18 1.27
CA LYS A 409 -10.73 -0.04 1.07
C LYS A 409 -9.32 0.11 1.65
N ILE A 410 -9.24 0.52 2.91
CA ILE A 410 -7.97 0.68 3.63
C ILE A 410 -7.22 -0.65 3.56
N ALA A 411 -5.96 -0.63 3.12
CA ALA A 411 -5.21 -1.86 2.86
C ALA A 411 -4.65 -2.44 4.17
N ALA A 412 -4.14 -1.56 5.03
CA ALA A 412 -3.57 -1.96 6.31
C ALA A 412 -3.71 -0.88 7.39
N ILE A 413 -3.71 -1.34 8.63
CA ILE A 413 -3.68 -0.50 9.83
C ILE A 413 -2.60 -1.05 10.76
N PHE A 414 -1.70 -0.19 11.22
CA PHE A 414 -0.70 -0.50 12.23
C PHE A 414 -1.02 0.30 13.49
N GLY A 415 -1.25 -0.39 14.60
CA GLY A 415 -1.54 0.27 15.87
C GLY A 415 -1.72 -0.68 17.04
N LYS A 416 -2.18 -0.16 18.18
CA LYS A 416 -2.50 -0.95 19.38
C LYS A 416 -4.00 -1.20 19.43
N GLU A 417 -4.37 -2.47 19.61
CA GLU A 417 -5.75 -2.91 19.86
C GLU A 417 -5.79 -3.94 21.00
N THR A 418 -6.98 -4.18 21.57
CA THR A 418 -7.19 -5.12 22.69
C THR A 418 -7.01 -6.59 22.29
N ASP A 419 -7.19 -6.91 21.01
CA ASP A 419 -6.96 -8.25 20.46
C ASP A 419 -5.51 -8.71 20.74
N ARG A 420 -5.34 -9.98 21.14
CA ARG A 420 -4.01 -10.54 21.45
C ARG A 420 -3.25 -11.06 20.23
N ARG A 421 -3.91 -11.14 19.07
CA ARG A 421 -3.29 -11.59 17.82
C ARG A 421 -2.31 -10.54 17.29
N ALA A 422 -1.23 -11.02 16.69
CA ALA A 422 -0.22 -10.17 16.04
C ALA A 422 -0.75 -9.55 14.73
N GLU A 423 -1.57 -10.31 13.99
CA GLU A 423 -2.28 -9.84 12.79
C GLU A 423 -3.67 -10.48 12.67
N PHE A 424 -4.60 -9.74 12.05
CA PHE A 424 -5.95 -10.21 11.74
C PHE A 424 -6.61 -9.31 10.67
N PHE A 425 -7.75 -9.75 10.14
CA PHE A 425 -8.58 -8.90 9.28
C PHE A 425 -9.44 -7.98 10.14
N TYR A 426 -9.40 -6.67 9.86
CA TYR A 426 -10.10 -5.68 10.67
C TYR A 426 -11.62 -5.71 10.42
N GLY A 427 -12.39 -5.84 11.50
CA GLY A 427 -13.85 -5.92 11.46
C GLY A 427 -14.35 -7.10 10.60
N HIS A 428 -15.46 -6.88 9.89
CA HIS A 428 -16.00 -7.84 8.93
C HIS A 428 -15.39 -7.72 7.52
N ASN A 429 -14.35 -6.90 7.36
CA ASN A 429 -13.70 -6.66 6.07
C ASN A 429 -12.55 -7.65 5.84
N HIS A 430 -12.68 -8.52 4.85
CA HIS A 430 -11.64 -9.50 4.48
C HIS A 430 -10.46 -8.90 3.69
N VAL A 431 -10.41 -7.59 3.49
CA VAL A 431 -9.35 -6.92 2.74
C VAL A 431 -8.36 -6.22 3.66
N THR A 432 -8.83 -5.53 4.70
CA THR A 432 -7.98 -4.70 5.57
C THR A 432 -7.24 -5.56 6.59
N LYS A 433 -5.91 -5.50 6.57
CA LYS A 433 -5.08 -6.18 7.57
C LYS A 433 -4.75 -5.26 8.74
N PHE A 434 -4.96 -5.75 9.94
CA PHE A 434 -4.52 -5.10 11.16
C PHE A 434 -3.22 -5.74 11.65
N TYR A 435 -2.22 -4.92 11.95
CA TYR A 435 -0.94 -5.34 12.55
C TYR A 435 -0.86 -4.76 13.96
N ASN A 436 -1.02 -5.63 14.96
CA ASN A 436 -1.06 -5.20 16.34
C ASN A 436 0.36 -5.03 16.90
N THR A 437 0.76 -3.76 17.03
CA THR A 437 2.09 -3.36 17.51
C THR A 437 2.33 -3.69 18.98
N LYS A 438 1.27 -3.79 19.80
CA LYS A 438 1.37 -4.12 21.22
C LYS A 438 1.76 -5.58 21.46
N THR A 439 1.23 -6.48 20.64
CA THR A 439 1.40 -7.93 20.82
C THR A 439 2.59 -8.46 20.05
N THR A 440 2.98 -7.78 18.97
CA THR A 440 4.01 -8.29 18.07
C THR A 440 5.43 -7.88 18.46
N LEU A 441 5.59 -6.78 19.20
CA LEU A 441 6.90 -6.30 19.63
C LEU A 441 7.12 -6.64 21.11
N HIS A 442 8.12 -7.47 21.36
CA HIS A 442 8.45 -7.94 22.71
C HIS A 442 9.29 -6.93 23.47
N ASN A 443 10.14 -6.17 22.77
CA ASN A 443 10.94 -5.09 23.33
C ASN A 443 10.58 -3.75 22.67
N SER A 444 10.66 -2.65 23.42
CA SER A 444 10.41 -1.29 22.88
C SER A 444 11.37 -0.88 21.78
N GLY A 445 12.53 -1.55 21.68
CA GLY A 445 13.53 -1.33 20.63
C GLY A 445 13.41 -2.25 19.41
N ASP A 446 12.46 -3.19 19.38
CA ASP A 446 12.19 -3.98 18.19
C ASP A 446 11.43 -3.12 17.16
N PHE A 447 11.59 -3.39 15.86
CA PHE A 447 10.99 -2.56 14.81
C PHE A 447 10.35 -3.39 13.69
N ILE A 448 9.53 -2.72 12.88
CA ILE A 448 8.89 -3.28 11.69
C ILE A 448 9.59 -2.75 10.46
N LEU A 449 9.95 -3.62 9.52
CA LEU A 449 10.40 -3.28 8.18
C LEU A 449 9.24 -3.49 7.20
N LEU A 450 8.98 -2.46 6.39
CA LEU A 450 7.97 -2.44 5.33
C LEU A 450 8.69 -2.36 3.99
N GLU A 451 8.74 -3.45 3.22
CA GLU A 451 9.49 -3.51 1.96
C GLU A 451 8.54 -3.42 0.76
N ASN A 452 8.54 -2.31 0.02
CA ASN A 452 7.64 -2.12 -1.13
C ASN A 452 8.21 -2.80 -2.39
N LYS A 453 7.75 -4.02 -2.66
CA LYS A 453 8.13 -4.83 -3.83
C LYS A 453 7.33 -4.48 -5.10
N GLY A 454 6.69 -3.31 -5.14
CA GLY A 454 5.87 -2.83 -6.25
C GLY A 454 4.44 -3.38 -6.25
N HIS A 455 4.24 -4.70 -6.10
CA HIS A 455 2.90 -5.30 -6.05
C HIS A 455 2.50 -5.79 -4.65
N SER A 456 3.45 -5.82 -3.72
CA SER A 456 3.21 -6.11 -2.33
C SER A 456 4.06 -5.20 -1.44
N LEU A 457 3.54 -4.93 -0.25
CA LEU A 457 4.32 -4.41 0.86
C LEU A 457 4.56 -5.59 1.82
N ASP A 458 5.78 -6.09 1.83
CA ASP A 458 6.15 -7.16 2.75
C ASP A 458 6.39 -6.58 4.13
N VAL A 459 5.88 -7.25 5.15
CA VAL A 459 5.92 -6.78 6.53
C VAL A 459 6.73 -7.76 7.36
N SER A 460 7.82 -7.28 7.96
CA SER A 460 8.77 -8.10 8.70
C SER A 460 9.10 -7.46 10.05
N PHE A 461 9.13 -8.25 11.11
CA PHE A 461 9.52 -7.82 12.45
C PHE A 461 10.98 -8.16 12.72
N TYR A 462 11.71 -7.21 13.27
CA TYR A 462 13.12 -7.34 13.59
C TYR A 462 13.38 -7.17 15.08
N ASN A 463 14.15 -8.10 15.63
CA ASN A 463 14.69 -8.01 16.98
C ASN A 463 16.02 -7.27 16.97
N THR A 464 16.28 -6.50 18.03
CA THR A 464 17.48 -5.65 18.14
C THR A 464 18.35 -5.98 19.35
N SER A 465 18.07 -7.08 20.06
CA SER A 465 18.73 -7.43 21.33
C SER A 465 20.24 -7.52 21.25
N THR A 466 20.81 -7.86 20.08
CA THR A 466 22.26 -7.98 19.87
C THR A 466 22.91 -6.72 19.30
N GLY A 467 22.14 -5.68 18.96
CA GLY A 467 22.61 -4.52 18.21
C GLY A 467 22.75 -4.75 16.70
N ARG A 468 22.40 -5.93 16.21
CA ARG A 468 22.20 -6.23 14.78
C ARG A 468 20.72 -6.50 14.54
N ALA A 469 20.21 -6.11 13.38
CA ALA A 469 18.84 -6.43 12.99
C ALA A 469 18.72 -7.92 12.67
N THR A 470 17.98 -8.65 13.49
CA THR A 470 17.66 -10.07 13.24
C THR A 470 16.19 -10.23 12.93
N LEU A 471 15.87 -10.86 11.79
CA LEU A 471 14.49 -11.12 11.42
C LEU A 471 13.86 -12.06 12.46
N ALA A 472 12.89 -11.55 13.21
CA ALA A 472 12.17 -12.30 14.23
C ALA A 472 10.97 -13.02 13.62
N LYS A 473 10.23 -12.33 12.74
CA LYS A 473 9.00 -12.88 12.14
C LYS A 473 8.67 -12.19 10.82
N LYS A 474 8.34 -12.98 9.78
CA LYS A 474 7.64 -12.48 8.59
C LYS A 474 6.13 -12.52 8.83
N MET A 475 5.44 -11.46 8.43
CA MET A 475 4.00 -11.33 8.53
C MET A 475 3.36 -11.49 7.17
N SER A 476 2.03 -11.50 7.16
CA SER A 476 1.28 -11.50 5.91
C SER A 476 1.55 -10.20 5.14
N SER A 477 1.97 -10.27 3.87
CA SER A 477 2.18 -9.07 3.03
C SER A 477 0.88 -8.35 2.69
N ILE A 478 0.95 -7.05 2.39
CA ILE A 478 -0.19 -6.23 1.96
C ILE A 478 -0.16 -6.16 0.43
N THR A 479 -1.28 -6.44 -0.23
CA THR A 479 -1.36 -6.32 -1.69
C THR A 479 -1.43 -4.84 -2.09
N LEU A 480 -0.58 -4.44 -3.01
CA LEU A 480 -0.55 -3.07 -3.54
C LEU A 480 -1.17 -3.02 -4.94
N PRO A 481 -1.83 -1.91 -5.30
CA PRO A 481 -2.33 -1.69 -6.64
C PRO A 481 -1.17 -1.49 -7.63
N HIS A 482 -1.43 -1.86 -8.88
CA HIS A 482 -0.52 -1.70 -10.03
C HIS A 482 -0.34 -0.25 -10.44
#